data_AF-A0A659XY23-F1
#
_entry.id   AF-A0A659XY23-F1
#
_cell.length_a   1.000
_cell.length_b   1.000
_cell.length_c   1.000
_cell.angle_alpha   90.00
_cell.angle_beta   90.00
_cell.angle_gamma   90.00
#
_symmetry.space_group_name_H-M   'P 1'
#
loop_
_entity.id
_entity.type
_entity.pdbx_description
1 polymer ?
#
loop_
_entity_poly.entity_id
_entity_poly.type
_entity_poly.pdbx_seq_one_letter_code
_entity_poly.pdbx_strand_id
1 'polypeptide(L)'
;DRGVLMREGQRWRTAAGEVATGIPATIQAMLLARVDRLPQEVRRLAQEAAVIGPRFDATLLKAVTAEPGRLEAGCELLCDAEIIEEVAGSGS
;
A
#
# COMPACT_ATOMS: atom_id res chain seq x y z
N ASP A 1 -11.51 8.69 21.20
CA ASP A 1 -12.60 9.60 21.57
C ASP A 1 -12.56 10.87 20.74
N ARG A 2 -13.75 11.34 20.33
CA ARG A 2 -14.09 12.60 19.65
C ARG A 2 -14.43 12.49 18.16
N GLY A 3 -15.60 11.90 17.88
CA GLY A 3 -16.40 12.30 16.73
C GLY A 3 -17.20 13.54 17.08
N VAL A 4 -16.96 14.66 16.38
CA VAL A 4 -17.67 15.92 16.60
C VAL A 4 -19.04 15.83 15.93
N LEU A 5 -20.01 15.32 16.68
CA LEU A 5 -21.43 15.37 16.32
C LEU A 5 -21.94 16.77 16.63
N MET A 6 -22.29 17.52 15.59
CA MET A 6 -22.92 18.83 15.71
C MET A 6 -24.42 18.68 15.55
N ARG A 7 -25.18 19.35 16.42
CA ARG A 7 -26.63 19.34 16.38
C ARG A 7 -27.13 20.52 15.55
N GLU A 8 -27.68 20.24 14.37
CA GLU A 8 -28.41 21.21 13.56
C GLU A 8 -29.92 21.06 13.84
N GLY A 9 -30.42 21.85 14.78
CA GLY A 9 -31.83 21.81 15.20
C GLY A 9 -32.20 20.47 15.85
N GLN A 10 -33.04 19.69 15.17
CA GLN A 10 -33.50 18.36 15.62
C GLN A 10 -32.75 17.20 14.96
N ARG A 11 -31.74 17.48 14.13
CA ARG A 11 -30.90 16.46 13.48
C ARG A 11 -29.47 16.54 13.99
N TRP A 12 -28.86 15.38 14.20
CA TRP A 12 -27.42 15.25 14.41
C TRP A 12 -26.74 15.15 13.05
N ARG A 13 -25.70 15.94 12.83
CA ARG A 13 -24.83 15.85 11.66
C ARG A 13 -23.41 15.66 12.14
N THR A 14 -22.67 14.78 11.49
CA THR A 14 -21.22 14.75 11.64
C THR A 14 -20.70 16.08 11.09
N ALA A 15 -19.87 16.80 11.86
CA ALA A 15 -19.08 17.87 11.29
C ALA A 15 -18.36 17.30 10.06
N ALA A 16 -18.72 17.77 8.86
CA ALA A 16 -17.95 17.48 7.66
C ALA A 16 -16.64 18.26 7.79
N GLY A 17 -15.75 17.72 8.62
CA GLY A 17 -14.53 18.34 9.09
C GLY A 17 -13.68 17.22 9.65
N GLU A 18 -12.83 16.71 8.77
CA GLU A 18 -11.75 15.79 9.10
C GLU A 18 -12.17 14.41 9.63
N VAL A 19 -12.59 13.56 8.70
CA VAL A 19 -12.04 12.19 8.71
C VAL A 19 -10.59 12.26 8.24
N ALA A 20 -9.78 13.06 8.93
CA ALA A 20 -8.33 13.02 8.88
C ALA A 20 -7.88 12.29 10.15
N THR A 21 -8.45 11.12 10.42
CA THR A 21 -7.83 10.20 11.36
C THR A 21 -6.60 9.66 10.63
N GLY A 22 -5.45 10.30 10.82
CA GLY A 22 -4.17 9.77 10.37
C GLY A 22 -4.06 8.29 10.77
N ILE A 23 -3.37 7.50 9.95
CA ILE A 23 -3.19 6.07 10.20
C ILE A 23 -2.73 5.89 11.66
N PRO A 24 -3.46 5.12 12.50
CA PRO A 24 -3.06 4.87 13.87
C PRO A 24 -1.62 4.37 13.94
N ALA A 25 -0.84 4.87 14.91
CA ALA A 25 0.57 4.53 15.05
C ALA A 25 0.81 3.01 15.11
N THR A 26 -0.13 2.25 15.67
CA THR A 26 -0.09 0.78 15.71
C THR A 26 -0.20 0.15 14.32
N ILE A 27 -1.06 0.67 13.45
CA ILE A 27 -1.17 0.21 12.05
C ILE A 27 0.09 0.58 11.29
N GLN A 28 0.61 1.80 11.47
CA GLN A 28 1.86 2.22 10.85
C GLN A 28 3.04 1.32 11.24
N ALA A 29 3.17 1.01 12.54
CA ALA A 29 4.19 0.09 13.03
C ALA A 29 4.02 -1.33 12.46
N MET A 30 2.79 -1.81 12.34
CA MET A 30 2.49 -3.12 11.75
C MET A 30 2.86 -3.19 10.26
N LEU A 31 2.57 -2.13 9.49
CA LEU A 31 2.94 -2.03 8.08
C LEU A 31 4.48 -2.00 7.91
N LEU A 32 5.18 -1.18 8.70
CA LEU A 32 6.64 -1.14 8.68
C LEU A 32 7.25 -2.50 9.04
N ALA A 33 6.70 -3.19 10.04
CA ALA A 33 7.16 -4.52 10.44
C ALA A 33 7.00 -5.57 9.33
N ARG A 34 6.03 -5.42 8.42
CA ARG A 34 5.88 -6.30 7.24
C ARG A 34 6.98 -6.04 6.22
N VAL A 35 7.25 -4.77 5.91
CA VAL A 35 8.39 -4.38 5.07
C VAL A 35 9.70 -4.85 5.68
N ASP A 36 9.84 -4.74 7.01
CA ASP A 36 11.05 -5.10 7.74
C ASP A 36 11.43 -6.57 7.69
N ARG A 37 10.45 -7.46 7.48
CA ARG A 37 10.67 -8.91 7.36
C ARG A 37 11.04 -9.36 5.95
N LEU A 38 10.97 -8.49 4.94
CA LEU A 38 11.34 -8.86 3.57
C LEU A 38 12.84 -9.15 3.46
N PRO A 39 13.23 -10.20 2.71
CA PRO A 39 14.60 -10.36 2.24
C PRO A 39 15.09 -9.09 1.53
N GLN A 40 16.40 -8.83 1.60
CA GLN A 40 16.97 -7.57 1.12
C GLN A 40 16.68 -7.33 -0.37
N GLU A 41 16.81 -8.38 -1.18
CA GLU A 41 16.54 -8.37 -2.61
C GLU A 41 15.06 -8.08 -2.93
N VAL A 42 14.14 -8.65 -2.15
CA VAL A 42 12.69 -8.45 -2.32
C VAL A 42 12.29 -7.03 -1.90
N ARG A 43 12.89 -6.50 -0.82
CA ARG A 43 12.70 -5.11 -0.42
C ARG A 43 13.18 -4.13 -1.49
N ARG A 44 14.31 -4.41 -2.13
CA ARG A 44 14.79 -3.58 -3.25
C ARG A 44 13.77 -3.57 -4.39
N LEU A 45 13.22 -4.72 -4.76
CA LEU A 45 12.18 -4.78 -5.79
C LEU A 45 10.95 -3.94 -5.44
N ALA A 46 10.49 -3.97 -4.18
CA ALA A 46 9.39 -3.11 -3.73
C ALA A 46 9.72 -1.60 -3.84
N GLN A 47 10.97 -1.22 -3.57
CA GLN A 47 11.42 0.17 -3.72
C GLN A 47 11.48 0.60 -5.19
N GLU A 48 11.96 -0.27 -6.08
CA GLU A 48 11.96 -0.04 -7.53
C GLU A 48 10.52 0.15 -8.04
N ALA A 49 9.57 -0.68 -7.59
CA ALA A 49 8.16 -0.53 -7.90
C ALA A 49 7.57 0.80 -7.35
N ALA A 50 7.94 1.18 -6.12
CA ALA A 50 7.47 2.41 -5.49
C ALA A 50 7.91 3.69 -6.23
N VAL A 51 9.03 3.66 -6.97
CA VAL A 51 9.46 4.77 -7.83
C VAL A 51 8.52 4.95 -9.02
N ILE A 52 7.94 3.85 -9.55
CA ILE A 52 6.93 3.90 -10.60
C ILE A 52 5.61 4.47 -10.03
N GLY A 53 5.22 3.98 -8.86
CA GLY A 53 4.06 4.45 -8.12
C GLY A 53 3.25 3.32 -7.46
N PRO A 54 2.14 3.65 -6.79
CA PRO A 54 1.31 2.68 -6.07
C PRO A 54 0.55 1.70 -6.98
N ARG A 55 0.51 1.98 -8.28
CA ARG A 55 0.00 1.09 -9.32
C ARG A 55 1.00 1.12 -10.47
N PHE A 56 1.42 -0.05 -10.92
CA PHE A 56 2.45 -0.19 -11.93
C PHE A 56 2.14 -1.40 -12.82
N ASP A 57 2.67 -1.36 -14.04
CA ASP A 57 2.64 -2.50 -14.96
C ASP A 57 3.86 -3.39 -14.70
N ALA A 58 3.67 -4.72 -14.64
CA ALA A 58 4.76 -5.67 -14.38
C ALA A 58 5.82 -5.65 -15.50
N THR A 59 5.45 -5.36 -16.73
CA THR A 59 6.37 -5.20 -17.87
C THR A 59 7.25 -3.97 -17.69
N LEU A 60 6.69 -2.87 -17.17
CA LEU A 60 7.47 -1.66 -16.87
C LEU A 60 8.45 -1.92 -15.72
N LEU A 61 8.00 -2.58 -14.64
CA LEU A 61 8.88 -2.96 -13.54
C LEU A 61 10.03 -3.87 -14.01
N LYS A 62 9.74 -4.82 -14.91
CA LYS A 62 10.74 -5.69 -15.54
C LYS A 62 11.83 -4.93 -16.31
N ALA A 63 11.46 -3.82 -16.94
CA ALA A 63 12.39 -3.02 -17.73
C ALA A 63 13.35 -2.18 -16.88
N VAL A 64 13.00 -1.89 -15.62
CA VAL A 64 13.75 -0.99 -14.74
C VAL A 64 14.41 -1.68 -13.55
N THR A 65 13.97 -2.91 -13.21
CA THR A 65 14.56 -3.66 -12.09
C THR A 65 15.99 -4.10 -12.38
N ALA A 66 16.82 -4.13 -11.34
CA ALA A 66 18.21 -4.59 -11.46
C ALA A 66 18.32 -6.09 -11.81
N GLU A 67 17.31 -6.91 -11.47
CA GLU A 67 17.34 -8.37 -11.60
C GLU A 67 16.08 -8.91 -12.30
N PRO A 68 15.89 -8.68 -13.62
CA PRO A 68 14.64 -9.03 -14.32
C PRO A 68 14.28 -10.51 -14.29
N GLY A 69 15.28 -11.41 -14.15
CA GLY A 69 15.08 -12.85 -14.06
C GLY A 69 14.48 -13.33 -12.73
N ARG A 70 14.46 -12.46 -11.71
CA ARG A 70 13.87 -12.74 -10.39
C ARG A 70 12.53 -12.05 -10.15
N LEU A 71 12.05 -11.29 -11.14
CA LEU A 71 10.86 -10.46 -10.98
C LEU A 71 9.64 -11.27 -10.53
N GLU A 72 9.37 -12.39 -11.18
CA GLU A 72 8.17 -13.20 -10.92
C GLU A 72 8.17 -13.75 -9.49
N ALA A 73 9.23 -14.46 -9.10
CA ALA A 73 9.41 -14.94 -7.72
C ALA A 73 9.44 -13.79 -6.69
N GLY A 74 10.01 -12.64 -7.04
CA GLY A 74 10.01 -11.46 -6.18
C GLY A 74 8.61 -10.88 -5.97
N CYS A 75 7.80 -10.81 -7.02
CA CYS A 75 6.40 -10.38 -6.94
C CYS A 75 5.56 -11.37 -6.12
N GLU A 76 5.75 -12.68 -6.29
CA GLU A 76 5.09 -13.70 -5.45
C GLU A 76 5.40 -13.48 -3.97
N LEU A 77 6.67 -13.30 -3.61
CA LEU A 77 7.07 -13.02 -2.23
C LEU A 77 6.50 -11.70 -1.68
N LEU A 78 6.35 -10.69 -2.54
CA LEU A 78 5.71 -9.42 -2.16
C LEU A 78 4.20 -9.58 -1.95
N CYS A 79 3.52 -10.39 -2.76
CA CYS A 79 2.12 -10.75 -2.57
C CYS A 79 1.92 -11.55 -1.28
N ASP A 80 2.78 -12.54 -1.00
CA ASP A 80 2.73 -13.34 0.24
C ASP A 80 2.98 -12.49 1.49
N ALA A 81 3.84 -11.47 1.36
CA ALA A 81 4.06 -10.48 2.40
C ALA A 81 2.98 -9.38 2.45
N GLU A 82 1.96 -9.47 1.59
CA GLU A 82 0.84 -8.56 1.31
C GLU A 82 1.25 -7.11 0.96
N ILE A 83 2.49 -6.91 0.51
CA ILE A 83 3.07 -5.59 0.20
C ILE A 83 2.50 -5.03 -1.10
N ILE A 84 2.24 -5.91 -2.06
CA ILE A 84 1.55 -5.60 -3.31
C ILE A 84 0.36 -6.55 -3.45
N GLU A 85 -0.56 -6.17 -4.33
CA GLU A 85 -1.66 -7.01 -4.76
C GLU A 85 -1.66 -7.05 -6.29
N GLU A 86 -1.94 -8.24 -6.84
CA GLU A 86 -2.26 -8.33 -8.25
C GLU A 86 -3.70 -7.83 -8.45
N VAL A 87 -3.84 -6.77 -9.24
CA VAL A 87 -5.15 -6.32 -9.66
C VAL A 87 -5.50 -7.12 -10.91
N ALA A 88 -6.55 -7.95 -10.83
CA ALA A 88 -7.11 -8.60 -12.01
C ALA A 88 -7.30 -7.54 -13.10
N GLY A 89 -6.54 -7.67 -14.19
CA GLY A 89 -6.60 -6.72 -15.30
C GLY A 89 -8.05 -6.59 -15.70
N SER A 90 -8.62 -5.39 -15.57
CA SER A 90 -9.86 -5.07 -16.26
C SER A 90 -9.58 -5.30 -17.74
N GLY A 91 -10.03 -6.46 -18.24
CA GLY A 91 -9.64 -6.98 -19.53
C GLY A 91 -9.79 -5.93 -20.62
N SER A 92 -8.72 -5.75 -21.39
CA SER A 92 -8.74 -5.25 -22.76
C SER A 92 -7.48 -5.75 -23.46
#